data_AF-A0A420TP50-F1
#
_entry.id   AF-A0A420TP50-F1
#
_cell.length_a   1.000
_cell.length_b   1.000
_cell.length_c   1.000
_cell.angle_alpha   90.00
_cell.angle_beta   90.00
_cell.angle_gamma   90.00
#
_symmetry.space_group_name_H-M   'P 1'
#
loop_
_entity.id
_entity.type
_entity.pdbx_description
1 polymer ?
#
loop_
_entity_poly.entity_id
_entity_poly.type
_entity_poly.pdbx_seq_one_letter_code
_entity_poly.pdbx_strand_id
1 'polypeptide(L)'
;MESSSPMRLPIVIFVALGSLSYGYASSIIATTLGQPTFLSYFALDTRPNANDLMGAINGLFQAGGFLGTLGCYAIADHFGRRKAILVAALISTIGGALQAGSVDIGMFIAMRFLTGVGIGALVTLVPLYQSEMSPSNIRGLLVGIHGGMIGTGYALASWVGLGFYFVEASGAQWRIPLAIQCLPSLLLAIGILMLRETPRWLILANRMDDARDSYNYSRLGATGGSTSDQEIHDADFETLRRQTICEIEQQIRFVDLFKSPSMRKRCITGFLTTFGCQATATIVINNYGPLLYKSLGFNAVQQLLIQCGWISVAPFGNFINAYLVDHMGRVKMLLTGFAGCVLALVGECITMSIFEKTNHRGAASGAVFFLFLHVTIFTLCCDATSYVYASEIFPTPVRAKGLSISVSGLFFATIIFTTAAPTAFANIGWKFYLVFIGLTSIIIVYAYFTFPETSKMSLEDIQELFGDPIDAISTESIAQESINHSAEDKKESLNIKESSI
;
A
#
# COMPACT_ATOMS: atom_id res chain seq x y z
N MET A 1 -5.91 20.68 18.88
CA MET A 1 -5.06 20.83 17.68
C MET A 1 -3.78 21.50 18.13
N GLU A 2 -2.91 20.76 18.82
CA GLU A 2 -1.62 21.27 19.26
C GLU A 2 -0.61 21.14 18.13
N SER A 3 -0.11 22.30 17.67
CA SER A 3 1.23 22.52 17.12
C SER A 3 1.87 21.32 16.41
N SER A 4 1.53 21.12 15.14
CA SER A 4 2.33 20.29 14.25
C SER A 4 3.72 20.92 14.06
N SER A 5 4.74 20.39 14.72
CA SER A 5 6.10 20.97 14.64
C SER A 5 6.61 21.05 13.19
N PRO A 6 7.32 22.13 12.81
CA PRO A 6 7.74 22.40 11.43
C PRO A 6 8.71 21.35 10.84
N MET A 7 9.30 20.46 11.64
CA MET A 7 10.16 19.36 11.15
C MET A 7 9.40 18.06 10.84
N ARG A 8 8.17 17.88 11.33
CA ARG A 8 7.36 16.67 11.06
C ARG A 8 6.82 16.64 9.63
N LEU A 9 6.33 17.78 9.16
CA LEU A 9 5.66 17.89 7.86
C LEU A 9 6.62 17.66 6.66
N PRO A 10 7.87 18.18 6.64
CA PRO A 10 8.82 17.93 5.56
C PRO A 10 9.22 16.47 5.42
N ILE A 11 9.47 15.76 6.54
CA ILE A 11 9.82 14.32 6.51
C ILE A 11 8.65 13.50 5.95
N VAL A 12 7.42 13.84 6.35
CA VAL A 12 6.21 13.15 5.91
C VAL A 12 5.93 13.39 4.43
N ILE A 13 5.99 14.64 3.96
CA ILE A 13 5.80 15.02 2.56
C ILE A 13 6.91 14.41 1.68
N PHE A 14 8.15 14.41 2.18
CA PHE A 14 9.28 13.90 1.43
C PHE A 14 9.23 12.38 1.27
N VAL A 15 8.96 11.65 2.36
CA VAL A 15 8.86 10.19 2.31
C VAL A 15 7.62 9.74 1.52
N ALA A 16 6.56 10.55 1.51
CA ALA A 16 5.39 10.34 0.66
C ALA A 16 5.67 10.39 -0.85
N LEU A 17 6.82 10.91 -1.30
CA LEU A 17 7.25 10.80 -2.70
C LEU A 17 7.39 9.34 -3.14
N GLY A 18 7.78 8.43 -2.25
CA GLY A 18 7.87 7.00 -2.58
C GLY A 18 6.50 6.36 -2.81
N SER A 19 5.49 6.78 -2.05
CA SER A 19 4.08 6.39 -2.27
C SER A 19 3.59 6.91 -3.63
N LEU A 20 3.95 8.15 -3.97
CA LEU A 20 3.63 8.74 -5.27
C LEU A 20 4.36 8.04 -6.42
N SER A 21 5.63 7.64 -6.25
CA SER A 21 6.35 6.81 -7.21
C SER A 21 5.62 5.50 -7.49
N TYR A 22 5.14 4.82 -6.44
CA TYR A 22 4.36 3.59 -6.58
C TYR A 22 3.10 3.81 -7.40
N GLY A 23 2.31 4.82 -7.02
CA GLY A 23 1.11 5.19 -7.76
C GLY A 23 1.42 5.46 -9.23
N TYR A 24 2.33 6.39 -9.50
CA TYR A 24 2.65 6.78 -10.86
C TYR A 24 3.11 5.60 -11.73
N ALA A 25 4.10 4.83 -11.27
CA ALA A 25 4.69 3.73 -12.03
C ALA A 25 3.68 2.59 -12.31
N SER A 26 2.75 2.34 -11.38
CA SER A 26 1.74 1.30 -11.54
C SER A 26 0.58 1.71 -12.47
N SER A 27 0.24 3.00 -12.58
CA SER A 27 -0.89 3.49 -13.40
C SER A 27 -0.48 3.95 -14.80
N ILE A 28 0.76 4.42 -15.00
CA ILE A 28 1.17 5.02 -16.27
C ILE A 28 0.98 4.10 -17.50
N ILE A 29 1.04 2.79 -17.27
CA ILE A 29 0.79 1.79 -18.31
C ILE A 29 -0.61 1.87 -18.91
N ALA A 30 -1.63 2.24 -18.14
CA ALA A 30 -3.00 2.34 -18.63
C ALA A 30 -3.07 3.30 -19.82
N THR A 31 -2.55 4.52 -19.63
CA THR A 31 -2.51 5.52 -20.70
C THR A 31 -1.53 5.15 -21.80
N THR A 32 -0.41 4.50 -21.47
CA THR A 32 0.59 4.05 -22.45
C THR A 32 0.01 3.02 -23.43
N LEU A 33 -0.77 2.05 -22.93
CA LEU A 33 -1.49 1.08 -23.78
C LEU A 33 -2.62 1.73 -24.60
N GLY A 34 -3.10 2.91 -24.18
CA GLY A 34 -4.02 3.73 -24.95
C GLY A 34 -3.37 4.58 -26.05
N GLN A 35 -2.03 4.70 -26.07
CA GLN A 35 -1.31 5.49 -27.08
C GLN A 35 -1.14 4.71 -28.39
N PRO A 36 -1.66 5.19 -29.54
CA PRO A 36 -1.50 4.50 -30.81
C PRO A 36 -0.03 4.32 -31.23
N THR A 37 0.82 5.29 -30.92
CA THR A 37 2.25 5.25 -31.28
C THR A 37 3.06 4.26 -30.45
N PHE A 38 2.62 3.94 -29.23
CA PHE A 38 3.23 2.87 -28.45
C PHE A 38 2.89 1.50 -29.04
N LEU A 39 1.61 1.29 -29.37
CA LEU A 39 1.13 0.04 -29.96
C LEU A 39 1.80 -0.24 -31.32
N SER A 40 1.89 0.77 -32.19
CA SER A 40 2.51 0.60 -33.51
C SER A 40 4.04 0.43 -33.42
N TYR A 41 4.73 1.17 -32.53
CA TYR A 41 6.18 1.06 -32.37
C TYR A 41 6.62 -0.35 -31.95
N PHE A 42 5.86 -1.01 -31.06
CA PHE A 42 6.15 -2.37 -30.61
C PHE A 42 5.36 -3.46 -31.37
N ALA A 43 4.64 -3.09 -32.42
CA ALA A 43 3.79 -3.98 -33.22
C ALA A 43 2.76 -4.77 -32.38
N LEU A 44 2.24 -4.16 -31.31
CA LEU A 44 1.23 -4.76 -30.42
C LEU A 44 -0.18 -4.75 -31.02
N ASP A 45 -0.36 -4.10 -32.15
CA ASP A 45 -1.59 -4.07 -32.95
C ASP A 45 -1.62 -5.13 -34.06
N THR A 46 -0.47 -5.66 -34.45
CA THR A 46 -0.30 -6.54 -35.62
C THR A 46 0.23 -7.93 -35.28
N ARG A 47 0.91 -8.10 -34.14
CA ARG A 47 1.49 -9.39 -33.74
C ARG A 47 0.43 -10.39 -33.22
N PRO A 48 0.58 -11.70 -33.52
CA PRO A 48 -0.34 -12.72 -33.04
C PRO A 48 -0.29 -12.92 -31.52
N ASN A 49 0.87 -12.70 -30.89
CA ASN A 49 1.08 -12.83 -29.44
C ASN A 49 0.96 -11.51 -28.67
N ALA A 50 0.31 -10.49 -29.25
CA ALA A 50 0.19 -9.17 -28.63
C ALA A 50 -0.48 -9.21 -27.25
N ASN A 51 -1.52 -10.03 -27.08
CA ASN A 51 -2.23 -10.17 -25.80
C ASN A 51 -1.32 -10.73 -24.70
N ASP A 52 -0.53 -11.75 -25.02
CA ASP A 52 0.42 -12.34 -24.07
C ASP A 52 1.50 -11.33 -23.66
N LEU A 53 1.99 -10.53 -24.62
CA LEU A 53 2.95 -9.46 -24.34
C LEU A 53 2.34 -8.36 -23.47
N MET A 54 1.12 -7.91 -23.76
CA MET A 54 0.40 -6.93 -22.93
C MET A 54 0.12 -7.44 -21.53
N GLY A 55 -0.14 -8.74 -21.38
CA GLY A 55 -0.29 -9.41 -20.09
C GLY A 55 1.04 -9.42 -19.34
N ALA A 56 2.12 -9.81 -20.01
CA ALA A 56 3.47 -9.83 -19.45
C ALA A 56 3.96 -8.45 -18.98
N ILE A 57 3.63 -7.36 -19.70
CA ILE A 57 3.99 -5.99 -19.33
C ILE A 57 3.47 -5.62 -17.93
N ASN A 58 2.23 -5.99 -17.60
CA ASN A 58 1.64 -5.73 -16.29
C ASN A 58 2.03 -6.81 -15.27
N GLY A 59 1.94 -8.08 -15.66
CA GLY A 59 2.23 -9.22 -14.79
C GLY A 59 3.65 -9.18 -14.24
N LEU A 60 4.65 -8.89 -15.07
CA LEU A 60 6.05 -8.85 -14.63
C LEU A 60 6.39 -7.62 -13.79
N PHE A 61 5.73 -6.48 -14.00
CA PHE A 61 5.85 -5.35 -13.07
C PHE A 61 5.38 -5.76 -11.67
N GLN A 62 4.25 -6.48 -11.59
CA GLN A 62 3.67 -6.91 -10.32
C GLN A 62 4.45 -8.07 -9.68
N ALA A 63 5.01 -8.98 -10.49
CA ALA A 63 5.92 -10.03 -10.03
C ALA A 63 7.23 -9.42 -9.48
N GLY A 64 7.77 -8.41 -10.16
CA GLY A 64 8.87 -7.60 -9.63
C GLY A 64 8.48 -6.96 -8.29
N GLY A 65 7.29 -6.36 -8.23
CA GLY A 65 6.72 -5.78 -7.01
C GLY A 65 6.69 -6.75 -5.84
N PHE A 66 6.16 -7.95 -6.06
CA PHE A 66 6.10 -9.03 -5.08
C PHE A 66 7.49 -9.40 -4.54
N LEU A 67 8.46 -9.61 -5.44
CA LEU A 67 9.84 -9.94 -5.05
C LEU A 67 10.54 -8.78 -4.34
N GLY A 68 10.28 -7.54 -4.77
CA GLY A 68 10.78 -6.33 -4.13
C GLY A 68 10.29 -6.19 -2.69
N THR A 69 8.97 -6.38 -2.47
CA THR A 69 8.34 -6.33 -1.15
C THR A 69 8.89 -7.40 -0.20
N LEU A 70 9.07 -8.63 -0.67
CA LEU A 70 9.59 -9.72 0.18
C LEU A 70 11.10 -9.59 0.40
N GLY A 71 11.86 -9.22 -0.63
CA GLY A 71 13.32 -9.14 -0.59
C GLY A 71 13.85 -7.93 0.17
N CYS A 72 13.10 -6.82 0.24
CA CYS A 72 13.58 -5.60 0.88
C CYS A 72 13.75 -5.73 2.40
N TYR A 73 13.07 -6.68 3.05
CA TYR A 73 13.13 -6.89 4.48
C TYR A 73 14.54 -7.26 4.96
N ALA A 74 15.20 -8.21 4.27
CA ALA A 74 16.56 -8.64 4.62
C ALA A 74 17.58 -7.49 4.49
N ILE A 75 17.42 -6.67 3.45
CA ILE A 75 18.28 -5.50 3.22
C ILE A 75 18.02 -4.44 4.30
N ALA A 76 16.75 -4.16 4.63
CA ALA A 76 16.39 -3.15 5.62
C ALA A 76 16.81 -3.51 7.04
N ASP A 77 16.72 -4.79 7.41
CA ASP A 77 17.14 -5.25 8.73
C ASP A 77 18.67 -5.25 8.86
N HIS A 78 19.40 -5.64 7.82
CA HIS A 78 20.87 -5.69 7.90
C HIS A 78 21.56 -4.34 7.70
N PHE A 79 21.10 -3.53 6.73
CA PHE A 79 21.76 -2.28 6.35
C PHE A 79 21.07 -1.01 6.83
N GLY A 80 19.85 -1.11 7.36
CA GLY A 80 19.03 0.02 7.77
C GLY A 80 17.98 0.40 6.74
N ARG A 81 16.91 1.05 7.21
CA ARG A 81 15.76 1.43 6.40
C ARG A 81 16.15 2.51 5.39
N ARG A 82 17.00 3.47 5.79
CA ARG A 82 17.49 4.55 4.92
C ARG A 82 18.24 4.01 3.69
N LYS A 83 19.17 3.08 3.90
CA LYS A 83 19.95 2.48 2.79
C LYS A 83 19.07 1.59 1.91
N ALA A 84 18.15 0.84 2.49
CA ALA A 84 17.20 0.03 1.73
C ALA A 84 16.32 0.90 0.83
N ILE A 85 15.79 2.04 1.33
CA ILE A 85 15.00 2.99 0.53
C ILE A 85 15.86 3.58 -0.60
N LEU A 86 17.10 3.97 -0.32
CA LEU A 86 18.01 4.50 -1.34
C LEU A 86 18.22 3.49 -2.48
N VAL A 87 18.54 2.24 -2.17
CA VAL A 87 18.76 1.19 -3.17
C VAL A 87 17.48 0.94 -3.98
N ALA A 88 16.33 0.82 -3.32
CA ALA A 88 15.04 0.63 -3.99
C ALA A 88 14.69 1.80 -4.93
N ALA A 89 14.92 3.03 -4.48
CA ALA A 89 14.69 4.25 -5.26
C ALA A 89 15.61 4.33 -6.49
N LEU A 90 16.89 3.96 -6.35
CA LEU A 90 17.83 3.88 -7.47
C LEU A 90 17.43 2.80 -8.48
N ILE A 91 17.07 1.60 -8.01
CA ILE A 91 16.58 0.51 -8.88
C ILE A 91 15.34 0.96 -9.66
N SER A 92 14.37 1.58 -8.99
CA SER A 92 13.17 2.14 -9.61
C SER A 92 13.50 3.18 -10.68
N THR A 93 14.41 4.11 -10.36
CA THR A 93 14.83 5.21 -11.25
C THR A 93 15.55 4.67 -12.49
N ILE A 94 16.51 3.76 -12.30
CA ILE A 94 17.26 3.15 -13.41
C ILE A 94 16.33 2.30 -14.29
N GLY A 95 15.50 1.45 -13.66
CA GLY A 95 14.51 0.65 -14.38
C GLY A 95 13.58 1.54 -15.21
N GLY A 96 13.06 2.62 -14.62
CA GLY A 96 12.16 3.54 -15.32
C GLY A 96 12.84 4.29 -16.47
N ALA A 97 14.09 4.72 -16.30
CA ALA A 97 14.83 5.42 -17.33
C ALA A 97 15.11 4.50 -18.53
N LEU A 98 15.53 3.25 -18.28
CA LEU A 98 15.74 2.25 -19.32
C LEU A 98 14.41 1.81 -19.96
N GLN A 99 13.32 1.76 -19.20
CA GLN A 99 11.99 1.50 -19.72
C GLN A 99 11.53 2.60 -20.68
N ALA A 100 11.71 3.88 -20.33
CA ALA A 100 11.45 5.01 -21.22
C ALA A 100 12.37 5.00 -22.46
N GLY A 101 13.60 4.51 -22.32
CA GLY A 101 14.58 4.34 -23.38
C GLY A 101 14.41 3.08 -24.24
N SER A 102 13.39 2.23 -23.98
CA SER A 102 13.31 0.91 -24.59
C SER A 102 13.17 0.95 -26.12
N VAL A 103 13.94 0.10 -26.80
CA VAL A 103 13.96 -0.03 -28.27
C VAL A 103 13.31 -1.31 -28.78
N ASP A 104 13.11 -2.28 -27.88
CA ASP A 104 12.45 -3.55 -28.14
C ASP A 104 11.48 -3.88 -27.00
N ILE A 105 10.45 -4.67 -27.30
CA ILE A 105 9.41 -5.05 -26.33
C ILE A 105 9.95 -5.91 -25.20
N GLY A 106 10.94 -6.77 -25.47
CA GLY A 106 11.61 -7.58 -24.47
C GLY A 106 12.39 -6.72 -23.48
N MET A 107 13.09 -5.69 -23.98
CA MET A 107 13.74 -4.68 -23.13
C MET A 107 12.70 -3.97 -22.25
N PHE A 108 11.59 -3.53 -22.84
CA PHE A 108 10.51 -2.85 -22.09
C PHE A 108 9.96 -3.72 -20.96
N ILE A 109 9.69 -4.99 -21.23
CA ILE A 109 9.17 -5.96 -20.26
C ILE A 109 10.19 -6.25 -19.15
N ALA A 110 11.46 -6.45 -19.51
CA ALA A 110 12.53 -6.69 -18.54
C ALA A 110 12.73 -5.47 -17.62
N MET A 111 12.69 -4.26 -18.17
CA MET A 111 12.79 -3.04 -17.39
C MET A 111 11.55 -2.80 -16.54
N ARG A 112 10.36 -3.22 -16.99
CA ARG A 112 9.14 -3.23 -16.17
C ARG A 112 9.26 -4.10 -14.93
N PHE A 113 9.84 -5.29 -15.06
CA PHE A 113 10.15 -6.14 -13.93
C PHE A 113 11.12 -5.43 -12.96
N LEU A 114 12.21 -4.84 -13.47
CA LEU A 114 13.20 -4.15 -12.65
C LEU A 114 12.60 -2.93 -11.91
N THR A 115 11.81 -2.11 -12.59
CA THR A 115 11.05 -1.02 -11.96
C THR A 115 10.11 -1.56 -10.90
N GLY A 116 9.41 -2.66 -11.19
CA GLY A 116 8.54 -3.37 -10.25
C GLY A 116 9.27 -3.73 -8.95
N VAL A 117 10.48 -4.31 -9.04
CA VAL A 117 11.30 -4.65 -7.86
C VAL A 117 11.57 -3.42 -6.99
N GLY A 118 12.02 -2.31 -7.58
CA GLY A 118 12.27 -1.07 -6.83
C GLY A 118 10.99 -0.51 -6.20
N ILE A 119 9.92 -0.42 -6.99
CA ILE A 119 8.63 0.12 -6.56
C ILE A 119 7.96 -0.73 -5.47
N GLY A 120 8.01 -2.05 -5.58
CA GLY A 120 7.50 -2.98 -4.56
C GLY A 120 8.27 -2.93 -3.25
N ALA A 121 9.58 -2.70 -3.31
CA ALA A 121 10.35 -2.43 -2.11
C ALA A 121 9.94 -1.07 -1.49
N LEU A 122 9.80 -0.02 -2.30
CA LEU A 122 9.42 1.32 -1.82
C LEU A 122 8.05 1.33 -1.13
N VAL A 123 7.03 0.68 -1.69
CA VAL A 123 5.68 0.67 -1.08
C VAL A 123 5.66 0.04 0.32
N THR A 124 6.66 -0.77 0.65
CA THR A 124 6.80 -1.40 1.97
C THR A 124 7.74 -0.61 2.90
N LEU A 125 8.89 -0.17 2.38
CA LEU A 125 9.92 0.51 3.17
C LEU A 125 9.50 1.92 3.59
N VAL A 126 8.77 2.63 2.73
CA VAL A 126 8.28 4.00 2.99
C VAL A 126 7.37 4.06 4.22
N PRO A 127 6.25 3.31 4.29
CA PRO A 127 5.40 3.32 5.47
C PRO A 127 6.11 2.74 6.70
N LEU A 128 7.01 1.77 6.52
CA LEU A 128 7.83 1.26 7.63
C LEU A 128 8.69 2.36 8.25
N TYR A 129 9.47 3.07 7.43
CA TYR A 129 10.30 4.20 7.88
C TYR A 129 9.45 5.31 8.51
N GLN A 130 8.29 5.64 7.92
CA GLN A 130 7.36 6.62 8.51
C GLN A 130 6.85 6.17 9.88
N SER A 131 6.48 4.90 10.04
CA SER A 131 5.96 4.37 11.30
C SER A 131 7.01 4.36 12.43
N GLU A 132 8.28 4.14 12.09
CA GLU A 132 9.39 4.11 13.03
C GLU A 132 9.90 5.50 13.39
N MET A 133 9.83 6.47 12.47
CA MET A 133 10.21 7.87 12.74
C MET A 133 9.09 8.67 13.41
N SER A 134 7.83 8.28 13.25
CA SER A 134 6.70 9.06 13.76
C SER A 134 6.32 8.76 15.20
N PRO A 135 5.81 9.76 15.94
CA PRO A 135 5.20 9.53 17.23
C PRO A 135 3.90 8.75 17.06
N SER A 136 3.57 7.94 18.07
CA SER A 136 2.44 7.01 18.06
C SER A 136 1.11 7.70 17.72
N ASN A 137 0.92 8.93 18.17
CA ASN A 137 -0.30 9.73 17.99
C ASN A 137 -0.61 10.15 16.55
N ILE A 138 0.37 10.20 15.64
CA ILE A 138 0.14 10.60 14.23
C ILE A 138 0.28 9.44 13.24
N ARG A 139 0.59 8.22 13.70
CA ARG A 139 0.82 7.07 12.82
C ARG A 139 -0.35 6.80 11.88
N GLY A 140 -1.59 6.91 12.36
CA GLY A 140 -2.79 6.74 11.54
C GLY A 140 -2.90 7.78 10.40
N LEU A 141 -2.59 9.05 10.68
CA LEU A 141 -2.55 10.10 9.67
C LEU A 141 -1.51 9.81 8.57
N LEU A 142 -0.36 9.25 8.94
CA LEU A 142 0.69 8.91 7.98
C LEU A 142 0.30 7.77 7.04
N VAL A 143 -0.42 6.77 7.55
CA VAL A 143 -1.00 5.70 6.73
C VAL A 143 -2.02 6.28 5.74
N GLY A 144 -2.87 7.22 6.18
CA GLY A 144 -3.79 7.93 5.30
C GLY A 144 -3.09 8.75 4.21
N ILE A 145 -2.02 9.48 4.56
CA ILE A 145 -1.20 10.23 3.60
C ILE A 145 -0.54 9.30 2.59
N HIS A 146 -0.06 8.12 3.02
CA HIS A 146 0.52 7.13 2.13
C HIS A 146 -0.48 6.70 1.03
N GLY A 147 -1.70 6.29 1.42
CA GLY A 147 -2.76 5.93 0.46
C GLY A 147 -3.18 7.10 -0.43
N GLY A 148 -3.37 8.30 0.14
CA GLY A 148 -3.72 9.49 -0.64
C GLY A 148 -2.67 9.87 -1.69
N MET A 149 -1.39 9.69 -1.37
CA MET A 149 -0.28 9.97 -2.28
C MET A 149 -0.12 8.90 -3.37
N ILE A 150 -0.45 7.64 -3.09
CA ILE A 150 -0.59 6.59 -4.12
C ILE A 150 -1.69 7.00 -5.12
N GLY A 151 -2.89 7.34 -4.62
CA GLY A 151 -3.99 7.78 -5.46
C GLY A 151 -3.65 9.03 -6.27
N THR A 152 -2.94 9.98 -5.68
CA THR A 152 -2.46 11.18 -6.37
C THR A 152 -1.47 10.82 -7.48
N GLY A 153 -0.55 9.87 -7.23
CA GLY A 153 0.34 9.32 -8.25
C GLY A 153 -0.42 8.65 -9.40
N TYR A 154 -1.49 7.90 -9.11
CA TYR A 154 -2.35 7.30 -10.14
C TYR A 154 -3.02 8.34 -11.03
N ALA A 155 -3.58 9.39 -10.42
CA ALA A 155 -4.20 10.47 -11.16
C ALA A 155 -3.19 11.25 -11.99
N LEU A 156 -2.03 11.60 -11.41
CA LEU A 156 -0.96 12.32 -12.10
C LEU A 156 -0.46 11.54 -13.32
N ALA A 157 -0.25 10.23 -13.20
CA ALA A 157 0.15 9.40 -14.34
C ALA A 157 -0.87 9.43 -15.48
N SER A 158 -2.17 9.39 -15.15
CA SER A 158 -3.22 9.44 -16.18
C SER A 158 -3.28 10.79 -16.89
N TRP A 159 -3.25 11.89 -16.12
CA TRP A 159 -3.29 13.25 -16.67
C TRP A 159 -2.04 13.60 -17.47
N VAL A 160 -0.85 13.16 -17.03
CA VAL A 160 0.38 13.31 -17.81
C VAL A 160 0.31 12.49 -19.09
N GLY A 161 -0.15 11.24 -19.01
CA GLY A 161 -0.33 10.40 -20.20
C GLY A 161 -1.29 11.01 -21.23
N LEU A 162 -2.38 11.62 -20.79
CA LEU A 162 -3.28 12.38 -21.65
C LEU A 162 -2.64 13.66 -22.20
N GLY A 163 -1.94 14.43 -21.37
CA GLY A 163 -1.27 15.66 -21.83
C GLY A 163 -0.26 15.39 -22.94
N PHE A 164 0.50 14.30 -22.82
CA PHE A 164 1.47 13.87 -23.82
C PHE A 164 0.85 13.20 -25.05
N TYR A 165 -0.43 12.79 -25.02
CA TYR A 165 -1.13 12.32 -26.22
C TYR A 165 -1.08 13.37 -27.35
N PHE A 166 -1.24 14.65 -27.00
CA PHE A 166 -1.28 15.76 -27.96
C PHE A 166 0.10 16.24 -28.44
N VAL A 167 1.19 15.63 -27.96
CA VAL A 167 2.55 16.03 -28.34
C VAL A 167 2.93 15.39 -29.67
N GLU A 168 3.14 16.22 -30.69
CA GLU A 168 3.51 15.80 -32.04
C GLU A 168 5.04 15.65 -32.19
N ALA A 169 5.66 14.82 -31.34
CA ALA A 169 7.07 14.47 -31.45
C ALA A 169 7.27 12.96 -31.37
N SER A 170 8.11 12.42 -32.27
CA SER A 170 8.31 10.97 -32.42
C SER A 170 8.71 10.32 -31.09
N GLY A 171 7.89 9.36 -30.63
CA GLY A 171 8.10 8.62 -29.38
C GLY A 171 7.88 9.41 -28.09
N ALA A 172 7.76 10.75 -28.14
CA ALA A 172 7.60 11.59 -26.95
C ALA A 172 6.32 11.28 -26.16
N GLN A 173 5.27 10.88 -26.86
CA GLN A 173 3.93 10.62 -26.32
C GLN A 173 3.90 9.54 -25.24
N TRP A 174 4.79 8.54 -25.30
CA TRP A 174 4.86 7.48 -24.30
C TRP A 174 6.21 7.43 -23.57
N ARG A 175 7.32 7.85 -24.20
CA ARG A 175 8.64 7.84 -23.56
C ARG A 175 8.75 8.87 -22.44
N ILE A 176 8.25 10.09 -22.65
CA ILE A 176 8.40 11.17 -21.65
C ILE A 176 7.53 10.91 -20.42
N PRO A 177 6.24 10.51 -20.55
CA PRO A 177 5.46 10.12 -19.37
C PRO A 177 6.12 8.99 -18.57
N LEU A 178 6.68 7.99 -19.24
CA LEU A 178 7.46 6.96 -18.54
C LEU A 178 8.73 7.50 -17.89
N ALA A 179 9.43 8.45 -18.51
CA ALA A 179 10.61 9.08 -17.91
C ALA A 179 10.25 9.93 -16.68
N ILE A 180 9.09 10.57 -16.68
CA ILE A 180 8.59 11.35 -15.53
C ILE A 180 8.39 10.47 -14.30
N GLN A 181 8.11 9.17 -14.47
CA GLN A 181 8.00 8.22 -13.35
C GLN A 181 9.29 8.15 -12.51
N CYS A 182 10.44 8.48 -13.10
CA CYS A 182 11.74 8.47 -12.43
C CYS A 182 11.93 9.68 -11.50
N LEU A 183 11.21 10.78 -11.72
CA LEU A 183 11.43 12.02 -10.99
C LEU A 183 11.12 11.86 -9.49
N PRO A 184 9.96 11.32 -9.07
CA PRO A 184 9.67 11.17 -7.64
C PRO A 184 10.61 10.19 -6.95
N SER A 185 11.03 9.11 -7.62
CA SER A 185 11.98 8.14 -7.04
C SER A 185 13.40 8.70 -6.96
N LEU A 186 13.83 9.50 -7.94
CA LEU A 186 15.13 10.17 -7.91
C LEU A 186 15.17 11.23 -6.81
N LEU A 187 14.11 12.04 -6.67
CA LEU A 187 14.01 13.01 -5.59
C LEU A 187 14.04 12.31 -4.22
N LEU A 188 13.35 11.18 -4.08
CA LEU A 188 13.42 10.34 -2.88
C LEU A 188 14.85 9.85 -2.62
N ALA A 189 15.56 9.35 -3.64
CA ALA A 189 16.93 8.88 -3.53
C ALA A 189 17.91 9.98 -3.09
N ILE A 190 17.69 11.23 -3.52
CA ILE A 190 18.52 12.36 -3.13
C ILE A 190 18.24 12.76 -1.67
N GLY A 191 16.98 13.01 -1.31
CA GLY A 191 16.68 13.52 0.03
C GLY A 191 16.70 12.45 1.14
N ILE A 192 16.61 11.15 0.82
CA ILE A 192 16.86 10.09 1.83
C ILE A 192 18.31 10.13 2.33
N LEU A 193 19.24 10.75 1.59
CA LEU A 193 20.61 10.99 2.05
C LEU A 193 20.70 12.07 3.14
N MET A 194 19.71 12.94 3.24
CA MET A 194 19.65 14.00 4.25
C MET A 194 18.96 13.56 5.54
N LEU A 195 18.23 12.45 5.50
CA LEU A 195 17.47 11.92 6.62
C LEU A 195 18.34 11.05 7.55
N ARG A 196 17.97 11.01 8.84
CA ARG A 196 18.56 10.11 9.84
C ARG A 196 17.98 8.69 9.72
N GLU A 197 18.71 7.70 10.20
CA GLU A 197 18.21 6.33 10.26
C GLU A 197 17.19 6.17 11.41
N THR A 198 16.29 5.22 11.31
CA THR A 198 15.22 4.99 12.30
C THR A 198 15.77 4.64 13.70
N PRO A 199 15.21 5.21 14.79
CA PRO A 199 15.65 4.88 16.16
C PRO A 199 15.54 3.39 16.46
N ARG A 200 14.46 2.75 16.01
CA ARG A 200 14.24 1.30 16.16
C ARG A 200 15.36 0.47 15.52
N TRP A 201 15.76 0.80 14.30
CA TRP A 201 16.88 0.10 13.65
C TRP A 201 18.21 0.33 14.37
N LEU A 202 18.45 1.54 14.88
CA LEU A 202 19.69 1.84 15.60
C LEU A 202 19.79 1.09 16.93
N ILE A 203 18.67 0.88 17.63
CA ILE A 203 18.61 -0.02 18.80
C ILE A 203 18.91 -1.46 18.38
N LEU A 204 18.30 -1.95 17.29
CA LEU A 204 18.57 -3.28 16.71
C LEU A 204 20.06 -3.47 16.36
N ALA A 205 20.73 -2.41 15.88
CA ALA A 205 22.13 -2.41 15.52
C ALA A 205 23.09 -2.17 16.72
N ASN A 206 22.57 -2.15 17.95
CA ASN A 206 23.32 -1.87 19.18
C ASN A 206 24.03 -0.51 19.18
N ARG A 207 23.43 0.50 18.55
CA ARG A 207 23.93 1.90 18.44
C ARG A 207 23.03 2.84 19.24
N MET A 208 23.10 2.75 20.56
CA MET A 208 22.18 3.44 21.48
C MET A 208 22.27 4.97 21.43
N ASP A 209 23.48 5.52 21.34
CA ASP A 209 23.67 6.98 21.29
C ASP A 209 23.05 7.57 20.02
N ASP A 210 23.35 6.94 18.87
CA ASP A 210 22.75 7.32 17.58
C ASP A 210 21.21 7.16 17.59
N ALA A 211 20.71 6.12 18.26
CA ALA A 211 19.28 5.88 18.39
C ALA A 211 18.58 7.01 19.15
N ARG A 212 19.17 7.47 20.25
CA ARG A 212 18.66 8.60 21.05
C ARG A 212 18.72 9.89 20.25
N ASP A 213 19.80 10.12 19.52
CA ASP A 213 19.97 11.26 18.63
C ASP A 213 18.93 11.28 17.50
N SER A 214 18.66 10.14 16.88
CA SER A 214 17.61 10.03 15.86
C SER A 214 16.21 10.20 16.44
N TYR A 215 15.98 9.64 17.64
CA TYR A 215 14.71 9.80 18.35
C TYR A 215 14.44 11.28 18.65
N ASN A 216 15.41 11.95 19.27
CA ASN A 216 15.39 13.39 19.51
C ASN A 216 15.08 14.15 18.22
N TYR A 217 15.82 13.88 17.14
CA TYR A 217 15.60 14.50 15.83
C TYR A 217 14.16 14.35 15.33
N SER A 218 13.59 13.15 15.43
CA SER A 218 12.22 12.86 15.01
C SER A 218 11.13 13.49 15.90
N ARG A 219 11.51 13.96 17.09
CA ARG A 219 10.63 14.56 18.10
C ARG A 219 10.86 16.06 18.31
N LEU A 220 11.87 16.64 17.65
CA LEU A 220 12.22 18.07 17.73
C LEU A 220 10.96 18.95 17.57
N GLY A 221 10.67 19.72 18.62
CA GLY A 221 9.49 20.58 18.74
C GLY A 221 8.44 20.10 19.76
N ALA A 222 8.58 18.92 20.37
CA ALA A 222 7.80 18.52 21.54
C ALA A 222 8.37 19.03 22.87
N THR A 223 9.67 19.37 22.90
CA THR A 223 10.34 19.87 24.10
C THR A 223 10.17 21.37 24.22
N GLY A 224 9.10 21.79 24.88
CA GLY A 224 8.89 23.16 25.31
C GLY A 224 9.80 23.54 26.48
N GLY A 225 11.12 23.35 26.38
CA GLY A 225 12.14 23.87 27.32
C GLY A 225 12.00 23.52 28.82
N SER A 226 10.97 22.78 29.23
CA SER A 226 10.68 22.48 30.64
C SER A 226 11.29 21.13 31.04
N THR A 227 11.75 21.01 32.28
CA THR A 227 12.36 19.79 32.82
C THR A 227 11.40 18.59 32.82
N SER A 228 10.09 18.86 32.98
CA SER A 228 9.03 17.84 32.93
C SER A 228 8.86 17.22 31.54
N ASP A 229 9.10 17.99 30.47
CA ASP A 229 9.00 17.48 29.09
C ASP A 229 10.19 16.57 28.75
N GLN A 230 11.34 16.76 29.40
CA GLN A 230 12.52 15.91 29.20
C GLN A 230 12.35 14.53 29.86
N GLU A 231 11.81 14.47 31.08
CA GLU A 231 11.60 13.19 31.78
C GLU A 231 10.58 12.29 31.05
N ILE A 232 9.47 12.88 30.56
CA ILE A 232 8.47 12.16 29.75
C ILE A 232 9.10 11.66 28.45
N HIS A 233 9.91 12.51 27.80
CA HIS A 233 10.56 12.17 26.54
C HIS A 233 11.59 11.03 26.68
N ASP A 234 12.34 11.01 27.78
CA ASP A 234 13.29 9.95 28.09
C ASP A 234 12.59 8.64 28.46
N ALA A 235 11.49 8.71 29.22
CA ALA A 235 10.66 7.55 29.53
C ALA A 235 10.02 6.92 28.27
N ASP A 236 9.60 7.75 27.31
CA ASP A 236 9.09 7.29 26.01
C ASP A 236 10.19 6.59 25.19
N PHE A 237 11.41 7.13 25.17
CA PHE A 237 12.53 6.49 24.48
C PHE A 237 12.89 5.14 25.10
N GLU A 238 12.94 5.06 26.43
CA GLU A 238 13.24 3.81 27.12
C GLU A 238 12.12 2.77 26.91
N THR A 239 10.87 3.22 26.79
CA THR A 239 9.75 2.34 26.41
C THR A 239 9.92 1.78 24.99
N LEU A 240 10.29 2.62 24.02
CA LEU A 240 10.61 2.17 22.65
C LEU A 240 11.76 1.17 22.64
N ARG A 241 12.82 1.44 23.42
CA ARG A 241 13.97 0.55 23.57
C ARG A 241 13.57 -0.80 24.11
N ARG A 242 12.84 -0.84 25.23
CA ARG A 242 12.38 -2.08 25.87
C ARG A 242 11.50 -2.91 24.93
N GLN A 243 10.56 -2.27 24.24
CA GLN A 243 9.73 -2.93 23.24
C GLN A 243 10.57 -3.53 22.12
N THR A 244 11.55 -2.78 21.61
CA THR A 244 12.43 -3.25 20.53
C THR A 244 13.29 -4.44 20.98
N ILE A 245 13.84 -4.40 22.21
CA ILE A 245 14.63 -5.51 22.76
C ILE A 245 13.77 -6.76 22.95
N CYS A 246 12.56 -6.62 23.51
CA CYS A 246 11.64 -7.73 23.68
C CYS A 246 11.28 -8.39 22.32
N GLU A 247 11.05 -7.59 21.27
CA GLU A 247 10.82 -8.10 19.92
C GLU A 247 12.02 -8.90 19.37
N ILE A 248 13.25 -8.48 19.67
CA ILE A 248 14.47 -9.19 19.28
C ILE A 248 14.57 -10.52 20.02
N GLU A 249 14.34 -10.53 21.33
CA GLU A 249 14.43 -11.71 22.17
C GLU A 249 13.40 -12.79 21.78
N GLN A 250 12.21 -12.37 21.34
CA GLN A 250 11.17 -13.30 20.89
C GLN A 250 11.52 -14.05 19.58
N GLN A 251 12.45 -13.56 18.76
CA GLN A 251 12.97 -14.24 17.54
C GLN A 251 11.90 -14.86 16.59
N ILE A 252 10.68 -14.30 16.55
CA ILE A 252 9.55 -14.93 15.85
C ILE A 252 9.84 -15.00 14.35
N ARG A 253 9.95 -16.19 13.76
CA ARG A 253 10.21 -16.37 12.32
C ARG A 253 8.90 -16.27 11.53
N PHE A 254 8.99 -15.96 10.23
CA PHE A 254 7.82 -15.96 9.35
C PHE A 254 7.04 -17.28 9.38
N VAL A 255 7.74 -18.40 9.52
CA VAL A 255 7.13 -19.74 9.59
C VAL A 255 6.34 -19.93 10.88
N ASP A 256 6.69 -19.23 11.96
CA ASP A 256 6.05 -19.38 13.26
C ASP A 256 4.62 -18.80 13.26
N LEU A 257 4.34 -17.82 12.40
CA LEU A 257 3.00 -17.28 12.17
C LEU A 257 2.00 -18.34 11.67
N PHE A 258 2.47 -19.39 11.01
CA PHE A 258 1.62 -20.46 10.50
C PHE A 258 1.43 -21.61 11.50
N LYS A 259 2.23 -21.66 12.58
CA LYS A 259 2.19 -22.74 13.58
C LYS A 259 0.95 -22.63 14.47
N SER A 260 0.67 -21.45 15.03
CA SER A 260 -0.50 -21.23 15.88
C SER A 260 -1.80 -21.17 15.05
N PRO A 261 -2.88 -21.87 15.45
CA PRO A 261 -4.19 -21.78 14.79
C PRO A 261 -4.75 -20.35 14.73
N SER A 262 -4.60 -19.57 15.80
CA SER A 262 -5.03 -18.17 15.88
C SER A 262 -4.26 -17.30 14.88
N MET A 263 -2.93 -17.39 14.87
CA MET A 263 -2.09 -16.64 13.93
C MET A 263 -2.35 -17.03 12.48
N ARG A 264 -2.61 -18.32 12.21
CA ARG A 264 -3.00 -18.79 10.87
C ARG A 264 -4.31 -18.18 10.41
N LYS A 265 -5.30 -18.09 11.30
CA LYS A 265 -6.59 -17.42 11.01
C LYS A 265 -6.38 -15.94 10.69
N ARG A 266 -5.51 -15.23 11.43
CA ARG A 266 -5.14 -13.83 11.14
C ARG A 266 -4.44 -13.70 9.78
N CYS A 267 -3.46 -14.56 9.48
CA CYS A 267 -2.77 -14.57 8.19
C CYS A 267 -3.72 -14.81 7.01
N ILE A 268 -4.62 -15.78 7.11
CA ILE A 268 -5.63 -16.06 6.06
C ILE A 268 -6.59 -14.88 5.90
N THR A 269 -7.06 -14.31 7.01
CA THR A 269 -7.98 -13.16 7.00
C THR A 269 -7.34 -11.93 6.35
N GLY A 270 -6.11 -11.61 6.73
CA GLY A 270 -5.35 -10.49 6.15
C GLY A 270 -5.05 -10.70 4.66
N PHE A 271 -4.63 -11.92 4.27
CA PHE A 271 -4.40 -12.27 2.87
C PHE A 271 -5.68 -12.17 2.03
N LEU A 272 -6.80 -12.72 2.52
CA LEU A 272 -8.08 -12.68 1.80
C LEU A 272 -8.67 -11.27 1.74
N THR A 273 -8.40 -10.41 2.72
CA THR A 273 -8.85 -9.01 2.70
C THR A 273 -8.25 -8.28 1.50
N THR A 274 -6.92 -8.31 1.36
CA THR A 274 -6.22 -7.60 0.29
C THR A 274 -6.38 -8.29 -1.07
N PHE A 275 -6.45 -9.63 -1.09
CA PHE A 275 -6.81 -10.41 -2.29
C PHE A 275 -8.22 -10.03 -2.76
N GLY A 276 -9.18 -9.93 -1.83
CA GLY A 276 -10.56 -9.54 -2.09
C GLY A 276 -10.66 -8.16 -2.73
N CYS A 277 -9.88 -7.19 -2.25
CA CYS A 277 -9.80 -5.87 -2.87
C CYS A 277 -9.29 -5.90 -4.32
N GLN A 278 -8.48 -6.87 -4.71
CA GLN A 278 -8.07 -7.02 -6.11
C GLN A 278 -9.08 -7.84 -6.92
N ALA A 279 -9.78 -8.76 -6.26
CA ALA A 279 -10.84 -9.56 -6.86
C ALA A 279 -12.08 -8.74 -7.26
N THR A 280 -12.21 -7.49 -6.79
CA THR A 280 -13.25 -6.56 -7.27
C THR A 280 -13.01 -6.04 -8.70
N ALA A 281 -11.96 -6.49 -9.40
CA ALA A 281 -11.55 -6.03 -10.73
C ALA A 281 -10.94 -4.62 -10.82
N THR A 282 -10.78 -3.89 -9.71
CA THR A 282 -10.31 -2.49 -9.72
C THR A 282 -9.00 -2.31 -10.48
N ILE A 283 -8.01 -3.18 -10.25
CA ILE A 283 -6.70 -3.05 -10.90
C ILE A 283 -6.74 -3.38 -12.39
N VAL A 284 -7.63 -4.29 -12.81
CA VAL A 284 -7.84 -4.60 -14.23
C VAL A 284 -8.48 -3.40 -14.93
N ILE A 285 -9.50 -2.80 -14.32
CA ILE A 285 -10.14 -1.59 -14.84
C ILE A 285 -9.13 -0.43 -14.90
N ASN A 286 -8.28 -0.29 -13.87
CA ASN A 286 -7.23 0.74 -13.86
C ASN A 286 -6.25 0.55 -15.03
N ASN A 287 -5.66 -0.65 -15.17
CA ASN A 287 -4.56 -0.87 -16.11
C ASN A 287 -5.01 -1.08 -17.56
N TYR A 288 -6.27 -1.50 -17.78
CA TYR A 288 -6.82 -1.80 -19.10
C TYR A 288 -8.04 -0.94 -19.47
N GLY A 289 -8.36 0.09 -18.68
CA GLY A 289 -9.50 0.96 -18.91
C GLY A 289 -9.59 1.55 -20.33
N PRO A 290 -8.50 2.09 -20.91
CA PRO A 290 -8.55 2.58 -22.29
C PRO A 290 -8.93 1.50 -23.32
N LEU A 291 -8.47 0.26 -23.15
CA LEU A 291 -8.86 -0.87 -24.00
C LEU A 291 -10.36 -1.20 -23.86
N LEU A 292 -10.89 -1.13 -22.65
CA LEU A 292 -12.32 -1.30 -22.36
C LEU A 292 -13.15 -0.19 -23.04
N TYR A 293 -12.77 1.08 -22.87
CA TYR A 293 -13.47 2.20 -23.51
C TYR A 293 -13.37 2.16 -25.04
N LYS A 294 -12.28 1.61 -25.60
CA LYS A 294 -12.16 1.36 -27.03
C LYS A 294 -13.22 0.37 -27.52
N SER A 295 -13.50 -0.69 -26.76
CA SER A 295 -14.55 -1.66 -27.10
C SER A 295 -15.96 -1.06 -27.12
N LEU A 296 -16.17 0.03 -26.38
CA LEU A 296 -17.41 0.83 -26.37
C LEU A 296 -17.53 1.81 -27.54
N GLY A 297 -16.55 1.83 -28.45
CA GLY A 297 -16.56 2.72 -29.63
C GLY A 297 -16.12 4.16 -29.35
N PHE A 298 -15.52 4.44 -28.19
CA PHE A 298 -14.92 5.75 -27.91
C PHE A 298 -13.62 5.94 -28.70
N ASN A 299 -13.34 7.17 -29.13
CA ASN A 299 -12.06 7.49 -29.77
C ASN A 299 -10.90 7.54 -28.76
N ALA A 300 -9.65 7.57 -29.22
CA ALA A 300 -8.47 7.49 -28.33
C ALA A 300 -8.42 8.61 -27.28
N VAL A 301 -8.78 9.85 -27.65
CA VAL A 301 -8.83 10.99 -26.71
C VAL A 301 -9.90 10.77 -25.64
N GLN A 302 -11.08 10.30 -26.04
CA GLN A 302 -12.19 9.99 -25.12
C GLN A 302 -11.81 8.86 -24.17
N GLN A 303 -11.17 7.79 -24.67
CA GLN A 303 -10.69 6.68 -23.83
C GLN A 303 -9.77 7.18 -22.70
N LEU A 304 -8.80 8.04 -23.05
CA LEU A 304 -7.87 8.62 -22.08
C LEU A 304 -8.55 9.61 -21.13
N LEU A 305 -9.45 10.45 -21.62
CA LEU A 305 -10.21 11.40 -20.81
C LEU A 305 -11.11 10.71 -19.78
N ILE A 306 -11.84 9.67 -20.20
CA ILE A 306 -12.69 8.88 -19.31
C ILE A 306 -11.83 8.19 -18.24
N GLN A 307 -10.66 7.64 -18.62
CA GLN A 307 -9.70 7.08 -17.68
C GLN A 307 -9.21 8.11 -16.65
N CYS A 308 -8.87 9.32 -17.10
CA CYS A 308 -8.45 10.42 -16.22
C CYS A 308 -9.55 10.79 -15.22
N GLY A 309 -10.81 10.91 -15.69
CA GLY A 309 -11.95 11.17 -14.82
C GLY A 309 -12.17 10.05 -13.80
N TRP A 310 -12.10 8.80 -14.25
CA TRP A 310 -12.30 7.61 -13.41
C TRP A 310 -11.29 7.55 -12.27
N ILE A 311 -10.00 7.72 -12.57
CA ILE A 311 -8.95 7.62 -11.56
C ILE A 311 -8.92 8.82 -10.61
N SER A 312 -9.38 9.99 -11.07
CA SER A 312 -9.40 11.20 -10.25
C SER A 312 -10.36 11.10 -9.07
N VAL A 313 -11.30 10.15 -9.09
CA VAL A 313 -12.16 9.85 -7.93
C VAL A 313 -11.36 9.26 -6.77
N ALA A 314 -10.28 8.51 -7.04
CA ALA A 314 -9.58 7.72 -6.03
C ALA A 314 -8.92 8.52 -4.90
N PRO A 315 -8.19 9.63 -5.16
CA PRO A 315 -7.68 10.47 -4.08
C PRO A 315 -8.77 10.95 -3.12
N PHE A 316 -9.87 11.51 -3.66
CA PHE A 316 -10.97 12.05 -2.84
C PHE A 316 -11.71 10.95 -2.09
N GLY A 317 -11.98 9.81 -2.75
CA GLY A 317 -12.63 8.66 -2.13
C GLY A 317 -11.84 8.11 -0.95
N ASN A 318 -10.50 8.03 -1.06
CA ASN A 318 -9.64 7.58 0.02
C ASN A 318 -9.62 8.54 1.23
N PHE A 319 -9.63 9.85 1.00
CA PHE A 319 -9.75 10.82 2.11
C PHE A 319 -11.07 10.65 2.87
N ILE A 320 -12.17 10.41 2.16
CA ILE A 320 -13.47 10.18 2.77
C ILE A 320 -13.52 8.81 3.48
N ASN A 321 -12.93 7.77 2.89
CA ASN A 321 -12.81 6.44 3.49
C ASN A 321 -12.10 6.50 4.84
N ALA A 322 -10.98 7.21 4.91
CA ALA A 322 -10.22 7.41 6.14
C ALA A 322 -11.05 8.07 7.26
N TYR A 323 -12.04 8.89 6.91
CA TYR A 323 -12.99 9.45 7.87
C TYR A 323 -14.13 8.49 8.23
N LEU A 324 -14.70 7.81 7.24
CA LEU A 324 -15.85 6.90 7.43
C LEU A 324 -15.51 5.62 8.21
N VAL A 325 -14.26 5.13 8.08
CA VAL A 325 -13.82 3.86 8.69
C VAL A 325 -13.96 3.82 10.20
N ASP A 326 -13.81 4.97 10.86
CA ASP A 326 -13.94 5.07 12.32
C ASP A 326 -15.40 5.15 12.79
N HIS A 327 -16.34 5.44 11.88
CA HIS A 327 -17.77 5.56 12.19
C HIS A 327 -18.57 4.29 11.90
N MET A 328 -18.32 3.62 10.76
CA MET A 328 -19.13 2.48 10.31
C MET A 328 -18.60 1.10 10.75
N GLY A 329 -17.32 1.02 11.09
CA GLY A 329 -16.62 -0.23 11.37
C GLY A 329 -15.98 -0.87 10.13
N ARG A 330 -14.93 -1.66 10.33
CA ARG A 330 -14.00 -2.08 9.28
C ARG A 330 -14.60 -3.21 8.44
N VAL A 331 -15.15 -4.24 9.08
CA VAL A 331 -15.74 -5.38 8.36
C VAL A 331 -17.02 -4.97 7.64
N LYS A 332 -17.86 -4.16 8.28
CA LYS A 332 -19.07 -3.62 7.64
C LYS A 332 -18.74 -2.77 6.41
N MET A 333 -17.69 -1.94 6.46
CA MET A 333 -17.24 -1.18 5.29
C MET A 333 -16.70 -2.07 4.18
N LEU A 334 -15.89 -3.09 4.51
CA LEU A 334 -15.39 -4.03 3.50
C LEU A 334 -16.53 -4.80 2.83
N LEU A 335 -17.50 -5.32 3.60
CA LEU A 335 -18.63 -6.07 3.05
C LEU A 335 -19.56 -5.19 2.20
N THR A 336 -19.87 -3.98 2.67
CA THR A 336 -20.69 -3.03 1.89
C THR A 336 -19.96 -2.58 0.62
N GLY A 337 -18.65 -2.37 0.70
CA GLY A 337 -17.81 -2.05 -0.44
C GLY A 337 -17.73 -3.18 -1.47
N PHE A 338 -17.46 -4.41 -1.05
CA PHE A 338 -17.45 -5.58 -1.93
C PHE A 338 -18.81 -5.82 -2.58
N ALA A 339 -19.91 -5.76 -1.80
CA ALA A 339 -21.26 -5.92 -2.33
C ALA A 339 -21.60 -4.82 -3.35
N GLY A 340 -21.25 -3.57 -3.05
CA GLY A 340 -21.47 -2.45 -3.97
C GLY A 340 -20.62 -2.57 -5.25
N CYS A 341 -19.38 -3.06 -5.16
CA CYS A 341 -18.55 -3.36 -6.34
C CYS A 341 -19.18 -4.46 -7.20
N VAL A 342 -19.72 -5.52 -6.59
CA VAL A 342 -20.43 -6.59 -7.31
C VAL A 342 -21.66 -6.03 -8.03
N LEU A 343 -22.48 -5.21 -7.35
CA LEU A 343 -23.65 -4.59 -7.97
C LEU A 343 -23.27 -3.69 -9.15
N ALA A 344 -22.20 -2.90 -9.00
CA ALA A 344 -21.70 -2.05 -10.08
C ALA A 344 -21.20 -2.89 -11.27
N LEU A 345 -20.45 -3.98 -11.03
CA LEU A 345 -20.01 -4.89 -12.09
C LEU A 345 -21.17 -5.62 -12.78
N VAL A 346 -22.23 -5.98 -12.05
CA VAL A 346 -23.44 -6.57 -12.65
C VAL A 346 -24.10 -5.57 -13.59
N GLY A 347 -24.23 -4.30 -13.18
CA GLY A 347 -24.75 -3.23 -14.03
C GLY A 347 -23.88 -2.99 -15.28
N GLU A 348 -22.56 -3.00 -15.12
CA GLU A 348 -21.60 -2.94 -16.22
C GLU A 348 -21.81 -4.11 -17.20
N CYS A 349 -21.89 -5.35 -16.71
CA CYS A 349 -22.10 -6.53 -17.55
C CYS A 349 -23.42 -6.47 -18.34
N ILE A 350 -24.51 -6.03 -17.70
CA ILE A 350 -25.82 -5.88 -18.35
C ILE A 350 -25.74 -4.82 -19.46
N THR A 351 -25.17 -3.66 -19.16
CA THR A 351 -25.08 -2.56 -20.13
C THR A 351 -24.13 -2.90 -21.29
N MET A 352 -23.01 -3.56 -21.02
CA MET A 352 -22.11 -4.09 -22.06
C MET A 352 -22.78 -5.14 -22.95
N SER A 353 -23.55 -6.07 -22.37
CA SER A 353 -24.29 -7.07 -23.13
C SER A 353 -25.35 -6.45 -24.05
N ILE A 354 -26.02 -5.39 -23.59
CA ILE A 354 -26.99 -4.64 -24.41
C ILE A 354 -26.24 -3.88 -25.52
N PHE A 355 -25.13 -3.24 -25.20
CA PHE A 355 -24.32 -2.50 -26.17
C PHE A 355 -23.82 -3.41 -27.30
N GLU A 356 -23.29 -4.60 -26.98
CA GLU A 356 -22.83 -5.57 -27.97
C GLU A 356 -23.93 -5.99 -28.96
N LYS A 357 -25.19 -6.07 -28.50
CA LYS A 357 -26.35 -6.46 -29.33
C LYS A 357 -26.97 -5.31 -30.11
N THR A 358 -26.98 -4.10 -29.54
CA THR A 358 -27.80 -2.98 -30.05
C THR A 358 -26.97 -1.83 -30.61
N ASN A 359 -25.68 -1.77 -30.28
CA ASN A 359 -24.78 -0.64 -30.55
C ASN A 359 -25.35 0.72 -30.12
N HIS A 360 -26.26 0.73 -29.13
CA HIS A 360 -26.96 1.92 -28.70
C HIS A 360 -26.07 2.75 -27.76
N ARG A 361 -25.82 4.02 -28.10
CA ARG A 361 -24.93 4.90 -27.32
C ARG A 361 -25.33 5.05 -25.85
N GLY A 362 -26.63 4.98 -25.52
CA GLY A 362 -27.10 5.00 -24.13
C GLY A 362 -26.58 3.83 -23.29
N ALA A 363 -26.39 2.65 -23.90
CA ALA A 363 -25.82 1.50 -23.21
C ALA A 363 -24.33 1.69 -22.92
N ALA A 364 -23.58 2.29 -23.85
CA ALA A 364 -22.17 2.65 -23.63
C ALA A 364 -22.00 3.67 -22.50
N SER A 365 -22.86 4.70 -22.44
CA SER A 365 -22.87 5.65 -21.32
C SER A 365 -23.23 4.98 -19.99
N GLY A 366 -24.16 4.01 -20.00
CA GLY A 366 -24.49 3.19 -18.84
C GLY A 366 -23.30 2.39 -18.32
N ALA A 367 -22.54 1.74 -19.21
CA ALA A 367 -21.33 1.00 -18.84
C ALA A 367 -20.29 1.91 -18.16
N VAL A 368 -20.04 3.09 -18.73
CA VAL A 368 -19.14 4.09 -18.12
C VAL A 368 -19.65 4.53 -16.75
N PHE A 369 -20.95 4.78 -16.59
CA PHE A 369 -21.53 5.13 -15.29
C PHE A 369 -21.27 4.04 -14.24
N PHE A 370 -21.49 2.77 -14.56
CA PHE A 370 -21.25 1.67 -13.64
C PHE A 370 -19.77 1.49 -13.29
N LEU A 371 -18.85 1.77 -14.21
CA LEU A 371 -17.41 1.79 -13.92
C LEU A 371 -17.03 2.93 -12.95
N PHE A 372 -17.65 4.11 -13.09
CA PHE A 372 -17.45 5.23 -12.15
C PHE A 372 -18.07 4.94 -10.78
N LEU A 373 -19.25 4.33 -10.75
CA LEU A 373 -19.90 3.88 -9.52
C LEU A 373 -19.03 2.85 -8.80
N HIS A 374 -18.46 1.89 -9.54
CA HIS A 374 -17.54 0.89 -9.01
C HIS A 374 -16.34 1.53 -8.30
N VAL A 375 -15.60 2.44 -8.95
CA VAL A 375 -14.41 3.05 -8.32
C VAL A 375 -14.78 3.96 -7.16
N THR A 376 -15.93 4.63 -7.22
CA THR A 376 -16.43 5.45 -6.13
C THR A 376 -16.70 4.59 -4.89
N ILE A 377 -17.42 3.47 -5.04
CA ILE A 377 -17.68 2.55 -3.93
C ILE A 377 -16.37 1.92 -3.41
N PHE A 378 -15.50 1.48 -4.32
CA PHE A 378 -14.24 0.85 -3.96
C PHE A 378 -13.35 1.78 -3.13
N THR A 379 -13.20 3.03 -3.56
CA THR A 379 -12.33 4.01 -2.90
C THR A 379 -12.95 4.51 -1.59
N LEU A 380 -14.27 4.67 -1.51
CA LEU A 380 -14.98 5.07 -0.29
C LEU A 380 -15.02 3.99 0.80
N CYS A 381 -15.06 2.71 0.43
CA CYS A 381 -15.31 1.62 1.37
C CYS A 381 -14.17 0.59 1.50
N CYS A 382 -13.47 0.26 0.41
CA CYS A 382 -12.54 -0.88 0.40
C CYS A 382 -11.08 -0.48 0.59
N ASP A 383 -10.62 0.51 -0.18
CA ASP A 383 -9.18 0.76 -0.38
C ASP A 383 -8.43 1.02 0.93
N ALA A 384 -8.61 2.17 1.57
CA ALA A 384 -7.95 2.48 2.85
C ALA A 384 -8.34 1.51 3.98
N THR A 385 -9.62 1.11 4.06
CA THR A 385 -10.12 0.19 5.10
C THR A 385 -9.40 -1.17 5.06
N SER A 386 -9.05 -1.68 3.88
CA SER A 386 -8.37 -2.97 3.74
C SER A 386 -6.98 -2.99 4.37
N TYR A 387 -6.22 -1.89 4.23
CA TYR A 387 -4.91 -1.74 4.85
C TYR A 387 -5.02 -1.56 6.37
N VAL A 388 -5.99 -0.77 6.82
CA VAL A 388 -6.25 -0.57 8.25
C VAL A 388 -6.60 -1.92 8.90
N TYR A 389 -7.57 -2.64 8.35
CA TYR A 389 -8.00 -3.93 8.85
C TYR A 389 -6.85 -4.96 8.86
N ALA A 390 -6.10 -5.06 7.75
CA ALA A 390 -4.95 -5.96 7.66
C ALA A 390 -3.83 -5.64 8.68
N SER A 391 -3.76 -4.42 9.20
CA SER A 391 -2.79 -4.02 10.23
C SER A 391 -3.29 -4.21 11.67
N GLU A 392 -4.60 -4.07 11.90
CA GLU A 392 -5.23 -4.19 13.22
C GLU A 392 -5.33 -5.64 13.70
N ILE A 393 -5.52 -6.59 12.78
CA ILE A 393 -5.69 -8.00 13.13
C ILE A 393 -4.42 -8.67 13.66
N PHE A 394 -3.26 -8.01 13.71
CA PHE A 394 -2.01 -8.60 14.20
C PHE A 394 -1.51 -7.94 15.50
N PRO A 395 -1.01 -8.74 16.46
CA PRO A 395 -0.35 -8.22 17.66
C PRO A 395 0.90 -7.41 17.31
N THR A 396 1.23 -6.41 18.13
CA THR A 396 2.33 -5.47 17.90
C THR A 396 3.66 -6.15 17.51
N PRO A 397 4.15 -7.20 18.21
CA PRO A 397 5.46 -7.80 17.91
C PRO A 397 5.55 -8.45 16.52
N VAL A 398 4.42 -8.92 15.99
CA VAL A 398 4.35 -9.62 14.70
C VAL A 398 3.64 -8.81 13.62
N ARG A 399 3.14 -7.62 13.94
CA ARG A 399 2.32 -6.79 13.05
C ARG A 399 2.96 -6.53 11.70
N ALA A 400 4.24 -6.18 11.69
CA ALA A 400 4.97 -5.92 10.45
C ALA A 400 5.00 -7.17 9.53
N LYS A 401 5.29 -8.34 10.11
CA LYS A 401 5.35 -9.62 9.36
C LYS A 401 3.97 -10.05 8.87
N GLY A 402 2.94 -9.90 9.70
CA GLY A 402 1.55 -10.19 9.36
C GLY A 402 1.00 -9.28 8.25
N LEU A 403 1.32 -7.99 8.30
CA LEU A 403 0.96 -7.04 7.24
C LEU A 403 1.63 -7.42 5.91
N SER A 404 2.91 -7.84 5.91
CA SER A 404 3.58 -8.32 4.69
C SER A 404 2.88 -9.54 4.08
N ILE A 405 2.44 -10.51 4.90
CA ILE A 405 1.65 -11.66 4.42
C ILE A 405 0.33 -11.17 3.82
N SER A 406 -0.32 -10.20 4.45
CA SER A 406 -1.56 -9.62 3.94
C SER A 406 -1.32 -8.94 2.59
N VAL A 407 -0.33 -8.05 2.47
CA VAL A 407 0.01 -7.36 1.20
C VAL A 407 0.47 -8.34 0.11
N SER A 408 1.03 -9.50 0.47
CA SER A 408 1.35 -10.54 -0.51
C SER A 408 0.12 -11.02 -1.29
N GLY A 409 -1.07 -11.03 -0.65
CA GLY A 409 -2.35 -11.36 -1.28
C GLY A 409 -2.76 -10.36 -2.36
N LEU A 410 -2.45 -9.07 -2.17
CA LEU A 410 -2.64 -8.03 -3.18
C LEU A 410 -1.81 -8.34 -4.42
N PHE A 411 -0.49 -8.48 -4.26
CA PHE A 411 0.38 -8.72 -5.40
C PHE A 411 0.09 -10.04 -6.10
N PHE A 412 -0.19 -11.10 -5.34
CA PHE A 412 -0.55 -12.40 -5.90
C PHE A 412 -1.81 -12.32 -6.77
N ALA A 413 -2.87 -11.69 -6.26
CA ALA A 413 -4.09 -11.45 -7.02
C ALA A 413 -3.83 -10.62 -8.28
N THR A 414 -3.09 -9.52 -8.12
CA THR A 414 -2.82 -8.60 -9.22
C THR A 414 -2.02 -9.25 -10.33
N ILE A 415 -1.02 -10.09 -10.02
CA ILE A 415 -0.26 -10.86 -11.03
C ILE A 415 -1.22 -11.74 -11.85
N ILE A 416 -2.08 -12.51 -11.19
CA ILE A 416 -3.01 -13.43 -11.85
C ILE A 416 -3.97 -12.65 -12.75
N PHE A 417 -4.63 -11.63 -12.21
CA PHE A 417 -5.69 -10.92 -12.92
C PHE A 417 -5.15 -10.05 -14.05
N THR A 418 -4.04 -9.35 -13.85
CA THR A 418 -3.48 -8.47 -14.90
C THR A 418 -2.81 -9.25 -16.02
N THR A 419 -2.17 -10.39 -15.72
CA THR A 419 -1.58 -11.24 -16.77
C THR A 419 -2.66 -11.88 -17.64
N ALA A 420 -3.75 -12.35 -17.01
CA ALA A 420 -4.85 -13.00 -17.74
C ALA A 420 -5.76 -12.02 -18.51
N ALA A 421 -5.80 -10.75 -18.10
CA ALA A 421 -6.79 -9.78 -18.60
C ALA A 421 -6.80 -9.58 -20.12
N PRO A 422 -5.67 -9.36 -20.83
CA PRO A 422 -5.73 -9.13 -22.28
C PRO A 422 -6.27 -10.34 -23.05
N THR A 423 -5.83 -11.54 -22.70
CA THR A 423 -6.30 -12.79 -23.32
C THR A 423 -7.76 -13.07 -22.98
N ALA A 424 -8.19 -12.76 -21.76
CA ALA A 424 -9.59 -12.86 -21.37
C ALA A 424 -10.47 -11.86 -22.14
N PHE A 425 -10.08 -10.59 -22.25
CA PHE A 425 -10.82 -9.59 -23.03
C PHE A 425 -10.92 -9.97 -24.51
N ALA A 426 -9.87 -10.57 -25.08
CA ALA A 426 -9.90 -11.03 -26.46
C ALA A 426 -10.84 -12.23 -26.70
N ASN A 427 -10.89 -13.19 -25.77
CA ASN A 427 -11.62 -14.44 -25.95
C ASN A 427 -13.06 -14.41 -25.42
N ILE A 428 -13.29 -13.76 -24.29
CA ILE A 428 -14.58 -13.76 -23.57
C ILE A 428 -15.16 -12.34 -23.39
N GLY A 429 -14.44 -11.29 -23.80
CA GLY A 429 -14.94 -9.91 -23.78
C GLY A 429 -15.36 -9.45 -22.38
N TRP A 430 -16.54 -8.84 -22.30
CA TRP A 430 -17.13 -8.35 -21.03
C TRP A 430 -17.44 -9.49 -20.04
N LYS A 431 -17.58 -10.74 -20.50
CA LYS A 431 -17.86 -11.89 -19.60
C LYS A 431 -16.73 -12.15 -18.62
N PHE A 432 -15.54 -11.59 -18.85
CA PHE A 432 -14.45 -11.63 -17.88
C PHE A 432 -14.86 -11.03 -16.53
N TYR A 433 -15.72 -10.01 -16.51
CA TYR A 433 -16.24 -9.41 -15.28
C TYR A 433 -17.12 -10.37 -14.44
N LEU A 434 -17.72 -11.39 -15.06
CA LEU A 434 -18.47 -12.44 -14.34
C LEU A 434 -17.56 -13.26 -13.41
N VAL A 435 -16.28 -13.43 -13.77
CA VAL A 435 -15.29 -14.11 -12.92
C VAL A 435 -15.08 -13.32 -11.63
N PHE A 436 -14.92 -11.99 -11.74
CA PHE A 436 -14.75 -11.11 -10.58
C PHE A 436 -16.01 -11.01 -9.72
N ILE A 437 -17.20 -11.01 -10.34
CA ILE A 437 -18.48 -11.09 -9.62
C ILE A 437 -18.55 -12.38 -8.79
N GLY A 438 -18.22 -13.53 -9.38
CA GLY A 438 -18.21 -14.82 -8.68
C GLY A 438 -17.20 -14.88 -7.54
N LEU A 439 -15.94 -14.50 -7.82
CA LEU A 439 -14.87 -14.51 -6.82
C LEU A 439 -15.16 -13.55 -5.67
N THR A 440 -15.56 -12.31 -5.96
CA THR A 440 -15.89 -11.33 -4.91
C THR A 440 -17.08 -11.79 -4.09
N SER A 441 -18.11 -12.39 -4.70
CA SER A 441 -19.27 -12.93 -3.97
C SER A 441 -18.90 -14.05 -3.00
N ILE A 442 -18.00 -14.96 -3.41
CA ILE A 442 -17.48 -16.01 -2.52
C ILE A 442 -16.73 -15.40 -1.34
N ILE A 443 -15.91 -14.36 -1.59
CA ILE A 443 -15.17 -13.65 -0.55
C ILE A 443 -16.12 -12.92 0.40
N ILE A 444 -17.20 -12.29 -0.09
CA ILE A 444 -18.22 -11.66 0.75
C ILE A 444 -18.84 -12.68 1.71
N VAL A 445 -19.25 -13.84 1.19
CA VAL A 445 -19.85 -14.91 2.02
C VAL A 445 -18.86 -15.37 3.08
N TYR A 446 -17.62 -15.67 2.69
CA TYR A 446 -16.60 -16.10 3.63
C TYR A 446 -16.27 -15.04 4.69
N ALA A 447 -16.13 -13.78 4.27
CA ALA A 447 -15.82 -12.66 5.16
C ALA A 447 -16.96 -12.40 6.14
N TYR A 448 -18.22 -12.49 5.70
CA TYR A 448 -19.39 -12.33 6.58
C TYR A 448 -19.38 -13.29 7.77
N PHE A 449 -18.96 -14.55 7.56
CA PHE A 449 -18.93 -15.55 8.64
C PHE A 449 -17.62 -15.56 9.44
N THR A 450 -16.50 -15.15 8.82
CA THR A 450 -15.17 -15.40 9.41
C THR A 450 -14.48 -14.13 9.92
N PHE A 451 -14.78 -12.96 9.34
CA PHE A 451 -14.03 -11.74 9.64
C PHE A 451 -14.53 -11.12 10.94
N PRO A 452 -13.67 -11.05 11.99
CA PRO A 452 -14.01 -10.33 13.20
C PRO A 452 -14.06 -8.82 12.96
N GLU A 453 -15.05 -8.14 13.52
CA GLU A 453 -15.06 -6.67 13.59
C GLU A 453 -13.99 -6.18 14.57
N THR A 454 -13.17 -5.20 14.16
CA THR A 454 -12.06 -4.64 14.97
C THR A 454 -12.32 -3.21 15.42
N SER A 455 -13.46 -2.61 15.01
CA SER A 455 -13.78 -1.22 15.31
C SER A 455 -13.88 -0.95 16.82
N LYS A 456 -13.15 0.06 17.29
CA LYS A 456 -13.16 0.57 18.68
C LYS A 456 -12.78 -0.47 19.74
N MET A 457 -12.10 -1.54 19.35
CA MET A 457 -11.59 -2.56 20.26
C MET A 457 -10.15 -2.24 20.65
N SER A 458 -9.76 -2.61 21.87
CA SER A 458 -8.35 -2.58 22.27
C SER A 458 -7.58 -3.69 21.54
N LEU A 459 -6.24 -3.60 21.51
CA LEU A 459 -5.41 -4.64 20.86
C LEU A 459 -5.50 -5.97 21.62
N GLU A 460 -5.83 -5.91 22.90
CA GLU A 460 -6.05 -7.01 23.82
C GLU A 460 -7.37 -7.71 23.51
N ASP A 461 -8.47 -6.97 23.33
CA ASP A 461 -9.78 -7.53 22.97
C ASP A 461 -9.75 -8.21 21.59
N ILE A 462 -8.96 -7.68 20.65
CA ILE A 462 -8.73 -8.32 19.35
C ILE A 462 -8.02 -9.66 19.54
N GLN A 463 -7.12 -9.80 20.53
CA GLN A 463 -6.45 -11.07 20.80
C GLN A 463 -7.40 -12.16 21.28
N GLU A 464 -8.29 -11.81 22.19
CA GLU A 464 -9.33 -12.70 22.68
C GLU A 464 -10.23 -13.20 21.54
N LEU A 465 -10.58 -12.31 20.60
CA LEU A 465 -11.45 -12.60 19.47
C LEU A 465 -10.88 -13.65 18.49
N PHE A 466 -9.55 -13.75 18.40
CA PHE A 466 -8.87 -14.78 17.61
C PHE A 466 -8.57 -16.07 18.41
N GLY A 467 -8.95 -16.12 19.69
CA GLY A 467 -8.81 -17.28 20.56
C GLY A 467 -7.40 -17.47 21.11
N ASP A 468 -6.63 -16.39 21.24
CA ASP A 468 -5.37 -16.44 21.98
C ASP A 468 -5.66 -16.58 23.49
N PRO A 469 -5.03 -17.53 24.22
CA PRO A 469 -5.18 -17.60 25.66
C PRO A 469 -4.66 -16.30 26.28
N ILE A 470 -5.41 -15.76 27.24
CA ILE A 470 -5.15 -14.48 27.93
C ILE A 470 -3.80 -14.49 28.70
N ASP A 471 -3.13 -15.64 28.77
CA ASP A 471 -1.82 -15.81 29.41
C ASP A 471 -0.67 -15.80 28.38
N ALA A 472 -0.25 -14.61 27.94
CA ALA A 472 1.08 -14.45 27.32
C ALA A 472 1.70 -13.05 27.41
N ILE A 473 0.96 -12.02 27.83
CA ILE A 473 1.54 -10.75 28.29
C ILE A 473 0.68 -10.29 29.46
N SER A 474 0.83 -10.99 30.59
CA SER A 474 0.15 -10.67 31.84
C SER A 474 0.38 -9.20 32.18
N THR A 475 -0.69 -8.41 32.22
CA THR A 475 -0.75 -7.11 32.89
C THR A 475 -0.43 -7.26 34.39
N GLU A 476 -0.40 -8.48 34.92
CA GLU A 476 0.19 -8.79 36.22
C GLU A 476 1.72 -8.67 36.23
N SER A 477 2.50 -8.95 35.19
CA SER A 477 3.97 -8.80 35.31
C SER A 477 4.38 -7.33 35.42
N ILE A 478 3.70 -6.42 34.71
CA ILE A 478 3.98 -4.98 34.77
C ILE A 478 3.39 -4.36 36.06
N ALA A 479 2.24 -4.84 36.54
CA ALA A 479 1.68 -4.40 37.83
C ALA A 479 2.46 -4.98 39.03
N GLN A 480 2.86 -6.26 39.00
CA GLN A 480 3.65 -6.88 40.06
C GLN A 480 5.10 -6.36 40.07
N GLU A 481 5.72 -6.10 38.90
CA GLU A 481 7.06 -5.49 38.84
C GLU A 481 7.04 -4.03 39.29
N SER A 482 6.00 -3.24 38.96
CA SER A 482 5.88 -1.86 39.47
C SER A 482 5.59 -1.81 40.97
N ILE A 483 4.83 -2.77 41.51
CA ILE A 483 4.59 -2.91 42.96
C ILE A 483 5.86 -3.41 43.68
N ASN A 484 6.62 -4.33 43.09
CA ASN A 484 7.88 -4.83 43.68
C ASN A 484 9.00 -3.78 43.63
N HIS A 485 9.13 -3.01 42.55
CA HIS A 485 10.09 -1.89 42.47
C HIS A 485 9.74 -0.75 43.44
N SER A 486 8.46 -0.42 43.61
CA SER A 486 8.04 0.58 44.62
C SER A 486 8.34 0.13 46.06
N ALA A 487 8.35 -1.18 46.32
CA ALA A 487 8.68 -1.74 47.62
C ALA A 487 10.20 -1.82 47.87
N GLU A 488 11.02 -2.05 46.84
CA GLU A 488 12.48 -2.02 46.92
C GLU A 488 13.03 -0.59 47.08
N ASP A 489 12.52 0.39 46.32
CA ASP A 489 12.90 1.81 46.46
C ASP A 489 12.54 2.38 47.84
N LYS A 490 11.44 1.90 48.46
CA LYS A 490 11.09 2.24 49.84
C LYS A 490 12.01 1.59 50.88
N LYS A 491 12.52 0.39 50.63
CA LYS A 491 13.48 -0.27 51.53
C LYS A 491 14.87 0.34 51.44
N GLU A 492 15.35 0.71 50.25
CA GLU A 492 16.63 1.41 50.10
C GLU A 492 16.60 2.81 50.73
N SER A 493 15.52 3.57 50.55
CA SER A 493 15.37 4.89 51.16
C SER A 493 15.23 4.87 52.70
N LEU A 494 14.75 3.77 53.28
CA LEU A 494 14.74 3.54 54.74
C LEU A 494 16.11 3.13 55.28
N ASN A 495 16.84 2.25 54.58
CA ASN A 495 18.20 1.84 54.97
C ASN A 495 19.22 2.99 54.89
N ILE A 496 19.08 3.90 53.92
CA ILE A 496 19.95 5.09 53.81
C ILE A 496 19.68 6.09 54.95
N LYS A 497 18.46 6.13 55.50
CA LYS A 497 18.14 6.98 56.65
C LYS A 497 18.64 6.40 57.97
N GLU A 498 18.65 5.08 58.13
CA GLU A 498 19.20 4.41 59.33
C GLU A 498 20.73 4.39 59.37
N SER A 499 21.42 4.45 58.23
CA SER A 499 22.89 4.58 58.18
C SER A 499 23.42 6.00 58.37
N SER A 500 22.52 6.99 58.52
CA SER A 500 22.84 8.43 58.60
C SER A 500 22.55 9.05 59.98
N ILE A 501 22.29 8.22 60.99
CA ILE A 501 22.17 8.57 62.41
C ILE A 501 23.24 7.76 63.15
#